data_AF-A0AAV2BHP4-F1
#
_entry.id   AF-A0AAV2BHP4-F1
#
_cell.length_a   1.000
_cell.length_b   1.000
_cell.length_c   1.000
_cell.angle_alpha   90.00
_cell.angle_beta   90.00
_cell.angle_gamma   90.00
#
_symmetry.space_group_name_H-M   'P 1'
#
loop_
_entity.id
_entity.type
_entity.pdbx_description
1 polymer ?
#
loop_
_entity_poly.entity_id
_entity_poly.type
_entity_poly.pdbx_seq_one_letter_code
_entity_poly.pdbx_strand_id
1 'polypeptide(L)'
;MLFCGFVTFLYPGVKTSFRKMYLQYHQFFGTIIFILAILSCHSGIMEKVKASLGTEYLNLPAAAYVANFLGVSITVFAVLVIYLLFLPHFKRRPLPEEDKICLELHENVS
;
A
#
# COMPACT_ATOMS: atom_id res chain seq x y z
N MET A 1 -3.24 0.28 11.42
CA MET A 1 -2.39 1.07 10.49
C MET A 1 -2.88 2.52 10.38
N LEU A 2 -4.10 2.79 9.90
CA LEU A 2 -4.64 4.16 9.77
C LEU A 2 -4.56 5.00 11.05
N PHE A 3 -5.06 4.48 12.18
CA PHE A 3 -5.03 5.20 13.45
C PHE A 3 -3.60 5.47 13.93
N CYS A 4 -2.71 4.49 13.87
CA CYS A 4 -1.33 4.67 14.30
C CYS A 4 -0.55 5.60 13.35
N GLY A 5 -0.76 5.52 12.04
CA GLY A 5 -0.18 6.46 11.08
C GLY A 5 -0.61 7.90 11.38
N PHE A 6 -1.90 8.10 11.66
CA PHE A 6 -2.45 9.40 12.04
C PHE A 6 -1.81 9.92 13.34
N VAL A 7 -1.75 9.10 14.39
CA VAL A 7 -1.18 9.49 15.68
C VAL A 7 0.32 9.77 15.60
N THR A 8 1.08 9.00 14.81
CA THR A 8 2.55 9.12 14.77
C THR A 8 3.03 10.24 13.83
N PHE A 9 2.26 10.59 12.79
CA PHE A 9 2.63 11.64 11.83
C PHE A 9 1.94 12.99 12.06
N LEU A 10 0.72 13.01 12.62
CA LEU A 10 -0.02 14.25 12.83
C LEU A 10 0.23 14.86 14.22
N TYR A 11 0.64 14.06 15.21
CA TYR A 11 0.90 14.57 16.56
C TYR A 11 2.35 15.06 16.71
N PRO A 12 2.58 16.36 17.03
CA PRO A 12 3.93 16.96 17.04
C PRO A 12 4.81 16.52 18.23
N GLY A 13 4.26 15.82 19.23
CA GLY A 13 4.98 15.42 20.45
C GLY A 13 5.82 14.14 20.36
N VAL A 14 5.86 13.46 19.20
CA VAL A 14 6.55 12.16 19.08
C VAL A 14 8.00 12.35 18.65
N LYS A 15 8.94 11.88 19.49
CA LYS A 15 10.40 11.89 19.24
C LYS A 15 10.75 11.35 17.85
N THR A 16 11.64 12.05 17.14
CA THR A 16 12.01 11.77 15.74
C THR A 16 12.56 10.35 15.51
N SER A 17 13.29 9.77 16.48
CA SER A 17 13.76 8.37 16.40
C SER A 17 12.63 7.34 16.39
N PHE A 18 11.57 7.56 17.18
CA PHE A 18 10.41 6.66 17.20
C PHE A 18 9.61 6.75 15.89
N ARG A 19 9.51 7.95 15.30
CA ARG A 19 8.88 8.16 13.98
C ARG A 19 9.62 7.42 12.87
N LYS A 20 10.96 7.43 12.85
CA LYS A 20 11.76 6.71 11.84
C LYS A 20 11.57 5.20 11.91
N MET A 21 11.58 4.61 13.11
CA MET A 21 11.36 3.17 13.29
C MET A 21 9.92 2.78 12.91
N TYR A 22 8.92 3.55 13.37
CA TYR A 22 7.52 3.25 13.08
C TYR A 22 7.15 3.43 11.60
N LEU A 23 7.76 4.39 10.90
CA LEU A 23 7.57 4.62 9.46
C LEU A 23 7.86 3.34 8.65
N GLN A 24 8.93 2.63 8.97
CA GLN A 24 9.33 1.41 8.26
C GLN A 24 8.32 0.26 8.49
N TYR A 25 7.87 0.08 9.73
CA TYR A 25 6.82 -0.90 10.03
C TYR A 25 5.48 -0.52 9.38
N HIS A 26 5.10 0.75 9.40
CA HIS A 26 3.86 1.22 8.81
C HIS A 26 3.80 0.95 7.30
N GLN A 27 4.89 1.23 6.58
CA GLN A 27 4.99 0.97 5.15
C GLN A 27 4.92 -0.54 4.84
N PHE A 28 5.58 -1.38 5.65
CA PHE A 28 5.55 -2.84 5.47
C PHE A 28 4.14 -3.41 5.62
N PHE A 29 3.47 -3.12 6.73
CA PHE A 29 2.11 -3.59 6.98
C PHE A 29 1.09 -2.99 6.01
N GLY A 30 1.25 -1.72 5.61
CA GLY A 30 0.39 -1.10 4.59
C GLY A 30 0.47 -1.85 3.26
N THR A 31 1.68 -2.26 2.86
CA THR A 31 1.90 -3.05 1.64
C THR A 31 1.26 -4.44 1.75
N ILE A 32 1.36 -5.10 2.90
CA ILE A 32 0.71 -6.41 3.14
C ILE A 32 -0.81 -6.29 3.03
N ILE A 33 -1.42 -5.30 3.67
CA ILE A 33 -2.88 -5.10 3.61
C ILE A 33 -3.34 -4.84 2.17
N PHE A 34 -2.56 -4.09 1.40
CA PHE A 34 -2.84 -3.85 -0.02
C PHE A 34 -2.83 -5.15 -0.83
N ILE A 35 -1.81 -5.99 -0.66
CA ILE A 35 -1.72 -7.30 -1.34
C ILE A 35 -2.89 -8.21 -0.93
N LEU A 36 -3.21 -8.27 0.37
CA LEU A 36 -4.35 -9.06 0.86
C LEU A 36 -5.69 -8.57 0.30
N ALA A 37 -5.88 -7.26 0.17
CA ALA A 37 -7.09 -6.69 -0.44
C ALA A 37 -7.23 -7.09 -1.91
N ILE A 38 -6.12 -7.09 -2.67
CA ILE A 38 -6.10 -7.54 -4.08
C ILE A 38 -6.48 -9.02 -4.17
N LEU A 39 -5.86 -9.87 -3.34
CA LEU A 39 -6.15 -11.31 -3.31
C LEU A 39 -7.62 -11.58 -2.94
N SER A 40 -8.15 -10.83 -1.96
CA SER A 40 -9.55 -10.93 -1.55
C SER A 40 -10.49 -10.53 -2.69
N CYS A 41 -10.17 -9.45 -3.43
CA CYS A 41 -10.97 -9.03 -4.58
C CYS A 41 -10.94 -10.09 -5.70
N HIS A 42 -9.77 -10.66 -5.99
CA HIS A 42 -9.64 -11.73 -6.98
C HIS A 42 -10.40 -13.00 -6.59
N SER A 43 -10.33 -13.40 -5.31
CA SER A 43 -11.10 -14.53 -4.78
C SER A 43 -12.60 -14.28 -4.88
N GLY A 44 -13.07 -13.08 -4.52
CA GLY A 44 -14.48 -12.71 -4.62
C GLY A 44 -15.02 -12.72 -6.05
N ILE A 45 -14.21 -12.25 -7.02
CA ILE A 45 -14.56 -12.34 -8.45
C ILE A 45 -14.69 -13.81 -8.86
N MET A 46 -13.73 -14.67 -8.49
CA MET A 46 -13.76 -16.09 -8.84
C MET A 46 -14.97 -16.82 -8.24
N GLU A 47 -15.30 -16.56 -6.97
CA GLU A 47 -16.49 -17.12 -6.33
C GLU A 47 -17.77 -16.65 -7.02
N LYS A 48 -17.86 -15.36 -7.37
CA LYS A 48 -19.07 -14.83 -8.01
C LYS A 48 -19.26 -15.37 -9.43
N VAL A 49 -18.17 -15.51 -10.19
CA VAL A 49 -18.20 -16.15 -11.52
C VAL A 49 -18.60 -17.61 -11.40
N LYS A 50 -18.02 -18.36 -10.46
CA LYS A 50 -18.35 -19.77 -10.23
C LYS A 50 -19.81 -19.95 -9.83
N ALA A 51 -20.32 -19.10 -8.94
CA ALA A 51 -21.71 -19.14 -8.48
C ALA A 51 -22.71 -18.73 -9.57
N SER A 52 -22.35 -17.79 -10.44
CA SER A 52 -23.28 -17.23 -11.43
C SER A 52 -23.24 -17.95 -12.78
N LEU A 53 -22.10 -18.47 -13.21
CA LEU A 53 -21.91 -19.07 -14.54
C LEU A 53 -21.58 -20.56 -14.49
N GLY A 54 -21.00 -21.09 -13.40
CA GLY A 54 -20.68 -22.51 -13.28
C GLY A 54 -19.90 -23.07 -14.50
N THR A 55 -20.46 -24.09 -15.16
CA THR A 55 -19.90 -24.71 -16.38
C THR A 55 -20.10 -23.87 -17.64
N GLU A 56 -21.07 -22.97 -17.66
CA GLU A 56 -21.35 -22.05 -18.79
C GLU A 56 -20.31 -20.94 -18.92
N TYR A 57 -19.36 -20.84 -17.98
CA TYR A 57 -18.21 -19.94 -18.11
C TYR A 57 -17.40 -20.21 -19.39
N LEU A 58 -17.32 -21.47 -19.82
CA LEU A 58 -16.62 -21.87 -21.06
C LEU A 58 -17.28 -21.31 -22.32
N ASN A 59 -18.58 -21.03 -22.27
CA ASN A 59 -19.33 -20.41 -23.37
C ASN A 59 -19.12 -18.88 -23.43
N LEU A 60 -18.24 -18.32 -22.59
CA LEU A 60 -17.84 -16.91 -22.57
C LEU A 60 -19.04 -15.95 -22.69
N PRO A 61 -20.09 -16.07 -21.85
CA PRO A 61 -21.18 -15.12 -21.86
C PRO A 61 -20.68 -13.71 -21.47
N ALA A 62 -21.43 -12.66 -21.81
CA ALA A 62 -21.03 -11.27 -21.57
C ALA A 62 -20.56 -10.99 -20.11
N ALA A 63 -21.15 -11.68 -19.13
CA ALA A 63 -20.75 -11.60 -17.72
C ALA A 63 -19.33 -12.10 -17.45
N ALA A 64 -18.84 -13.11 -18.19
CA ALA A 64 -17.47 -13.61 -18.08
C ALA A 64 -16.44 -12.58 -18.57
N TYR A 65 -16.75 -11.86 -19.65
CA TYR A 65 -15.89 -10.78 -20.17
C TYR A 65 -15.73 -9.65 -19.15
N VAL A 66 -16.83 -9.22 -18.52
CA VAL A 66 -16.79 -8.17 -17.49
C VAL A 66 -15.96 -8.62 -16.28
N ALA A 67 -16.13 -9.86 -15.82
CA ALA A 67 -15.36 -10.39 -14.70
C ALA A 67 -13.85 -10.47 -15.01
N ASN A 68 -13.47 -10.95 -16.19
CA ASN A 68 -12.08 -10.99 -16.63
C ASN A 68 -11.48 -9.59 -16.78
N PHE A 69 -12.22 -8.65 -17.37
CA PHE A 69 -11.77 -7.26 -17.51
C PHE A 69 -11.53 -6.61 -16.14
N LEU A 70 -12.42 -6.86 -15.17
CA LEU A 70 -12.26 -6.38 -13.80
C LEU A 70 -11.02 -6.98 -13.13
N GLY A 71 -10.81 -8.30 -13.27
CA GLY A 71 -9.64 -8.99 -12.75
C GLY A 71 -8.33 -8.40 -13.31
N VAL A 72 -8.23 -8.27 -14.64
CA VAL A 72 -7.06 -7.68 -15.30
C VAL A 72 -6.83 -6.24 -14.86
N SER A 73 -7.89 -5.42 -14.78
CA SER A 73 -7.79 -4.02 -14.36
C SER A 73 -7.23 -3.91 -12.93
N ILE A 74 -7.67 -4.77 -12.01
CA ILE A 74 -7.16 -4.83 -10.63
C ILE A 74 -5.69 -5.24 -10.61
N THR A 75 -5.31 -6.25 -11.40
CA THR A 75 -3.90 -6.70 -11.48
C THR A 75 -2.99 -5.60 -12.02
N VAL A 76 -3.39 -4.90 -13.09
CA VAL A 76 -2.61 -3.79 -13.65
C VAL A 76 -2.44 -2.67 -12.62
N PHE A 77 -3.53 -2.30 -11.93
CA PHE A 77 -3.47 -1.30 -10.86
C PHE A 77 -2.53 -1.74 -9.72
N ALA A 78 -2.62 -2.99 -9.28
CA ALA A 78 -1.76 -3.55 -8.25
C ALA A 78 -0.26 -3.47 -8.63
N VAL A 79 0.07 -3.88 -9.86
CA VAL A 79 1.45 -3.84 -10.38
C VAL A 79 1.96 -2.40 -10.43
N LEU A 80 1.15 -1.43 -10.88
CA LEU A 80 1.54 -0.02 -10.91
C LEU A 80 1.83 0.53 -9.51
N VAL A 81 0.96 0.23 -8.53
CA VAL A 81 1.15 0.70 -7.15
C VAL A 81 2.39 0.06 -6.52
N ILE A 82 2.59 -1.24 -6.72
CA ILE A 82 3.78 -1.96 -6.24
C ILE A 82 5.03 -1.39 -6.90
N TYR A 83 5.02 -1.17 -8.22
CA TYR A 83 6.12 -0.58 -8.95
C TYR A 83 6.52 0.79 -8.37
N LEU A 84 5.54 1.65 -8.11
CA LEU A 84 5.76 2.97 -7.48
C LEU A 84 6.32 2.85 -6.05
N LEU A 85 5.83 1.88 -5.26
CA LEU A 85 6.32 1.63 -3.90
C LEU A 85 7.80 1.22 -3.87
N PHE A 86 8.23 0.42 -4.85
CA PHE A 86 9.60 -0.08 -4.91
C PHE A 86 10.56 0.85 -5.66
N LEU A 87 10.07 1.83 -6.43
CA LEU A 87 10.93 2.74 -7.17
C LEU A 87 11.62 3.73 -6.22
N PRO A 88 12.93 3.58 -5.94
CA PRO A 88 13.63 4.42 -4.96
C PRO A 88 13.78 5.86 -5.47
N HIS A 89 13.59 6.10 -6.77
CA HIS A 89 13.68 7.42 -7.38
C HIS A 89 12.57 8.38 -6.90
N PHE A 90 11.39 7.85 -6.56
CA PHE A 90 10.27 8.64 -6.00
C PHE A 90 10.32 8.76 -4.47
N LYS A 91 11.32 8.16 -3.82
CA LYS A 91 11.48 8.28 -2.37
C LYS A 91 11.85 9.72 -2.04
N ARG A 92 11.03 10.37 -1.21
CA ARG A 92 11.21 11.77 -0.79
C ARG A 92 12.65 11.95 -0.28
N ARG A 93 13.43 12.81 -0.94
CA ARG A 93 14.73 13.24 -0.37
C ARG A 93 14.42 14.00 0.93
N PRO A 94 15.13 13.73 2.03
CA PRO A 94 14.99 14.55 3.22
C PRO A 94 15.31 16.00 2.86
N LEU A 95 14.51 16.96 3.34
CA LEU A 95 14.80 18.37 3.14
C LEU A 95 16.04 18.73 3.97
N PRO A 96 16.98 19.54 3.45
CA PRO A 96 18.21 19.90 4.16
C PRO A 96 17.98 20.64 5.49
N GLU A 97 16.79 21.18 5.75
CA GLU A 97 16.41 21.72 7.05
C GLU A 97 16.23 20.65 8.14
N GLU A 98 15.76 19.44 7.79
CA GLU A 98 15.55 18.36 8.76
C GLU A 98 16.88 17.76 9.26
N ASP A 99 17.92 17.78 8.42
CA ASP A 99 19.27 17.34 8.79
C ASP A 99 19.94 18.35 9.75
N LYS A 100 19.74 19.66 9.52
CA LYS A 100 20.29 20.72 10.38
C LYS A 100 19.70 20.68 11.79
N ILE A 101 18.39 20.53 11.89
CA ILE A 101 17.70 20.42 13.19
C ILE A 101 18.20 19.19 13.97
N CYS A 102 18.46 18.06 13.28
CA CYS A 102 18.98 16.86 13.92
C CYS A 102 20.43 17.00 14.43
N LEU A 103 21.25 17.80 13.73
CA LEU A 103 22.63 18.12 14.15
C LEU A 103 22.66 19.10 15.33
N GLU A 104 21.83 20.15 15.29
CA GLU A 104 21.72 21.11 16.41
C GLU A 104 21.18 20.47 17.69
N LEU A 105 20.28 19.49 17.57
CA LEU A 105 19.81 18.67 18.69
C LEU A 105 20.89 17.72 19.22
N HIS A 106 21.77 17.21 18.36
CA HIS A 106 22.89 16.36 18.79
C HIS A 106 23.97 17.18 19.51
N GLU A 107 24.24 18.40 19.02
CA GLU A 107 25.20 19.34 19.63
C GLU A 107 24.69 19.91 20.97
N ASN A 108 23.39 20.16 21.12
CA ASN A 108 22.81 20.61 22.40
C ASN A 108 22.74 19.52 23.49
N VAL A 109 22.96 18.25 23.13
CA VAL A 109 22.86 17.11 24.06
C VAL A 109 24.24 16.52 24.40
N SER A 110 25.30 16.93 23.69
CA SER A 110 26.71 16.60 23.97
C SER A 110 27.42 17.68 24.76
#